data_AF-A0A0F9DUH0-F1
#
_entry.id   AF-A0A0F9DUH0-F1
#
_cell.length_a   1.000
_cell.length_b   1.000
_cell.length_c   1.000
_cell.angle_alpha   90.00
_cell.angle_beta   90.00
_cell.angle_gamma   90.00
#
_symmetry.space_group_name_H-M   'P 1'
#
loop_
_entity.id
_entity.type
_entity.pdbx_description
1 polymer ?
#
loop_
_entity_poly.entity_id
_entity_poly.type
_entity_poly.pdbx_seq_one_letter_code
_entity_poly.pdbx_strand_id
1 'polypeptide(L)'
;MCSSYSPLHVHSFYSLLDGLPSPKRLADRAKEIGAPALALTDHGNIFGIIDHQKACKKVGIKPIAGIELYMCLDDPTIKNNQNNKRHHLTILAKNADGVKTLMALVSATNNPAWFYRKPRIDLKHLAEFAADGNLICLSGCLASELSHALFTDEKVEIGGKFYDGVGAACTYSDEIARIEEAKQLLRPDWQDNAVQVIRKYQKAFGVENYYLEIQEEGMVSQKIVVECLRQLAKDLKIKSVATL
;
A
#
# COMPACT_ATOMS: atom_id res chain seq x y z
N MET A 1 -29.04 6.60 -3.44
CA MET A 1 -27.95 7.30 -4.14
C MET A 1 -26.96 6.25 -4.60
N CYS A 2 -26.56 6.22 -5.88
CA CYS A 2 -25.47 5.36 -6.31
C CYS A 2 -24.19 5.89 -5.63
N SER A 3 -23.59 5.10 -4.74
CA SER A 3 -22.35 5.48 -4.07
C SER A 3 -21.24 5.62 -5.10
N SER A 4 -20.76 6.83 -5.34
CA SER A 4 -19.63 7.06 -6.25
C SER A 4 -18.34 6.53 -5.64
N TYR A 5 -17.58 5.74 -6.38
CA TYR A 5 -16.28 5.21 -5.99
C TYR A 5 -15.16 5.86 -6.83
N SER A 6 -14.01 6.13 -6.21
CA SER A 6 -12.79 6.60 -6.89
C SER A 6 -11.66 5.63 -6.57
N PRO A 7 -11.05 4.97 -7.57
CA PRO A 7 -9.91 4.10 -7.33
C PRO A 7 -8.69 4.92 -6.86
N LEU A 8 -8.13 4.54 -5.70
CA LEU A 8 -7.03 5.27 -5.05
C LEU A 8 -5.71 4.48 -4.99
N HIS A 9 -5.71 3.20 -5.32
CA HIS A 9 -4.53 2.35 -5.42
C HIS A 9 -4.61 1.63 -6.77
N VAL A 10 -3.90 2.13 -7.78
CA VAL A 10 -3.99 1.64 -9.16
C VAL A 10 -2.63 1.68 -9.82
N HIS A 11 -2.28 0.58 -10.49
CA HIS A 11 -1.04 0.43 -11.24
C HIS A 11 -1.29 0.55 -12.74
N SER A 12 -0.38 1.23 -13.43
CA SER A 12 -0.30 1.25 -14.89
C SER A 12 0.90 0.43 -15.36
N PHE A 13 1.10 0.35 -16.68
CA PHE A 13 2.30 -0.26 -17.25
C PHE A 13 3.63 0.37 -16.80
N TYR A 14 3.60 1.52 -16.12
CA TYR A 14 4.80 2.15 -15.55
C TYR A 14 5.25 1.44 -14.27
N SER A 15 4.39 0.60 -13.67
CA SER A 15 4.81 -0.48 -12.78
C SER A 15 5.47 -1.59 -13.61
N LEU A 16 6.71 -1.36 -14.02
CA LEU A 16 7.44 -2.26 -14.93
C LEU A 16 7.44 -3.71 -14.42
N LEU A 17 7.14 -4.64 -15.35
CA LEU A 17 7.05 -6.09 -15.12
C LEU A 17 5.85 -6.55 -14.29
N ASP A 18 4.88 -5.67 -14.04
CA ASP A 18 3.68 -6.00 -13.26
C ASP A 18 2.41 -5.38 -13.86
N GLY A 19 2.35 -4.06 -13.97
CA GLY A 19 1.16 -3.38 -14.50
C GLY A 19 0.97 -3.59 -16.00
N LEU A 20 -0.28 -3.80 -16.41
CA LEU A 20 -0.68 -4.00 -17.81
C LEU A 20 -1.39 -2.80 -18.46
N PRO A 21 -2.32 -2.08 -17.79
CA PRO A 21 -3.11 -1.06 -18.48
C PRO A 21 -2.31 0.24 -18.65
N SER A 22 -2.51 0.91 -19.79
CA SER A 22 -2.00 2.27 -19.98
C SER A 22 -2.80 3.27 -19.14
N PRO A 23 -2.22 4.43 -18.76
CA PRO A 23 -2.99 5.48 -18.09
C PRO A 23 -4.24 5.93 -18.86
N LYS A 24 -4.20 5.88 -20.20
CA LYS A 24 -5.38 6.12 -21.03
C LYS A 24 -6.48 5.09 -20.79
N ARG A 25 -6.15 3.79 -20.82
CA ARG A 25 -7.12 2.71 -20.59
C ARG A 25 -7.74 2.80 -19.18
N LEU A 26 -6.92 3.15 -18.18
CA LEU A 26 -7.39 3.38 -16.81
C LEU A 26 -8.38 4.56 -16.75
N ALA A 27 -8.06 5.69 -17.37
CA ALA A 27 -8.93 6.87 -17.40
C ALA A 27 -10.25 6.60 -18.16
N ASP A 28 -10.19 5.92 -19.30
CA ASP A 28 -11.38 5.52 -20.07
C ASP A 28 -12.29 4.64 -19.20
N ARG A 29 -11.71 3.64 -18.51
CA ARG A 29 -12.46 2.77 -17.60
C ARG A 29 -13.07 3.52 -16.42
N ALA A 30 -12.32 4.46 -15.83
CA ALA A 30 -12.83 5.31 -14.75
C ALA A 30 -14.06 6.13 -15.19
N LYS A 31 -14.04 6.65 -16.43
CA LYS A 31 -15.21 7.32 -17.02
C LYS A 31 -16.38 6.37 -17.25
N GLU A 32 -16.14 5.17 -17.78
CA GLU A 32 -17.20 4.17 -18.01
C GLU A 32 -17.96 3.81 -16.73
N ILE A 33 -17.25 3.68 -15.60
CA ILE A 33 -17.86 3.34 -14.31
C ILE A 33 -18.38 4.56 -13.53
N GLY A 34 -18.25 5.77 -14.10
CA GLY A 34 -18.69 7.01 -13.46
C GLY A 34 -17.86 7.42 -12.23
N ALA A 35 -16.59 7.03 -12.15
CA ALA A 35 -15.70 7.44 -11.07
C ALA A 35 -15.40 8.94 -11.18
N PRO A 36 -15.49 9.74 -10.10
CA PRO A 36 -15.19 11.18 -10.17
C PRO A 36 -13.68 11.48 -10.15
N ALA A 37 -12.86 10.56 -9.62
CA ALA A 37 -11.42 10.69 -9.55
C ALA A 37 -10.72 9.34 -9.78
N LEU A 38 -9.43 9.40 -10.14
CA LEU A 38 -8.57 8.23 -10.32
C LEU A 38 -7.15 8.56 -9.85
N ALA A 39 -6.62 7.77 -8.93
CA ALA A 39 -5.20 7.81 -8.57
C ALA A 39 -4.36 6.95 -9.51
N LEU A 40 -3.07 7.29 -9.59
CA LEU A 40 -2.04 6.42 -10.14
C LEU A 40 -0.95 6.25 -9.09
N THR A 41 -0.68 5.02 -8.67
CA THR A 41 0.21 4.66 -7.56
C THR A 41 1.18 3.57 -8.00
N ASP A 42 1.94 3.84 -9.07
CA ASP A 42 2.88 2.85 -9.62
C ASP A 42 3.97 2.45 -8.61
N HIS A 43 4.51 1.23 -8.78
CA HIS A 43 5.52 0.66 -7.90
C HIS A 43 6.83 1.45 -7.93
N GLY A 44 7.14 2.13 -6.82
CA GLY A 44 8.43 2.78 -6.57
C GLY A 44 8.78 3.90 -7.55
N ASN A 45 7.83 4.39 -8.34
CA ASN A 45 8.06 5.44 -9.32
C ASN A 45 6.81 6.27 -9.62
N ILE A 46 7.01 7.38 -10.33
CA ILE A 46 5.95 8.29 -10.79
C ILE A 46 6.05 8.56 -12.30
N PHE A 47 6.63 7.65 -13.08
CA PHE A 47 6.92 7.89 -14.50
C PHE A 47 5.65 8.20 -15.31
N GLY A 48 4.52 7.60 -14.92
CA GLY A 48 3.24 7.78 -15.61
C GLY A 48 2.41 8.99 -15.23
N ILE A 49 2.83 9.83 -14.27
CA ILE A 49 1.93 10.87 -13.72
C ILE A 49 1.50 11.90 -14.75
N ILE A 50 2.35 12.23 -15.73
CA ILE A 50 2.02 13.21 -16.78
C ILE A 50 1.00 12.63 -17.76
N ASP A 51 1.19 11.38 -18.18
CA ASP A 51 0.27 10.70 -19.08
C ASP A 51 -1.07 10.42 -18.41
N HIS A 52 -1.05 10.05 -17.13
CA HIS A 52 -2.23 9.95 -16.28
C HIS A 52 -3.00 11.27 -16.18
N GLN A 53 -2.30 12.36 -15.87
CA GLN A 53 -2.92 13.67 -15.77
C GLN A 53 -3.57 14.09 -17.09
N LYS A 54 -2.89 13.88 -18.22
CA LYS A 54 -3.42 14.19 -19.56
C LYS A 54 -4.63 13.31 -19.89
N ALA A 55 -4.54 12.00 -19.63
CA ALA A 55 -5.60 11.04 -19.90
C ALA A 55 -6.87 11.38 -19.11
N CYS A 56 -6.75 11.54 -17.78
CA CYS A 56 -7.87 11.88 -16.91
C CYS A 56 -8.52 13.21 -17.31
N LYS A 57 -7.73 14.26 -17.56
CA LYS A 57 -8.26 15.57 -18.02
C LYS A 57 -9.07 15.45 -19.30
N LYS A 58 -8.62 14.65 -20.27
CA LYS A 58 -9.31 14.46 -21.57
C LYS A 58 -10.71 13.87 -21.40
N VAL A 59 -10.92 13.04 -20.39
CA VAL A 59 -12.19 12.35 -20.15
C VAL A 59 -13.01 12.95 -18.99
N GLY A 60 -12.55 14.05 -18.38
CA GLY A 60 -13.25 14.73 -17.29
C GLY A 60 -13.12 14.06 -15.92
N ILE A 61 -12.09 13.23 -15.72
CA ILE A 61 -11.79 12.56 -14.44
C ILE A 61 -10.78 13.40 -13.67
N LYS A 62 -10.94 13.55 -12.35
CA LYS A 62 -9.95 14.21 -11.50
C LYS A 62 -8.71 13.30 -11.31
N PRO A 63 -7.53 13.67 -11.82
CA PRO A 63 -6.33 12.88 -11.56
C PRO A 63 -5.84 13.10 -10.13
N ILE A 64 -5.44 12.02 -9.47
CA ILE A 64 -4.70 12.02 -8.20
C ILE A 64 -3.32 11.41 -8.47
N ALA A 65 -2.26 12.06 -8.01
CA ALA A 65 -0.90 11.54 -8.11
C ALA A 65 -0.55 10.80 -6.84
N GLY A 66 0.05 9.63 -6.98
CA GLY A 66 0.52 8.83 -5.86
C GLY A 66 1.67 7.93 -6.27
N ILE A 67 2.07 7.06 -5.34
CA ILE A 67 3.14 6.08 -5.50
C ILE A 67 2.91 4.95 -4.49
N GLU A 68 3.19 3.71 -4.88
CA GLU A 68 3.32 2.62 -3.92
C GLU A 68 4.81 2.41 -3.64
N LEU A 69 5.25 2.75 -2.43
CA LEU A 69 6.65 2.73 -2.02
C LEU A 69 7.10 1.34 -1.60
N TYR A 70 8.39 1.06 -1.81
CA TYR A 70 9.07 -0.05 -1.15
C TYR A 70 9.70 0.44 0.16
N MET A 71 9.12 0.03 1.28
CA MET A 71 9.63 0.31 2.63
C MET A 71 10.66 -0.73 3.04
N CYS A 72 11.81 -0.31 3.55
CA CYS A 72 12.75 -1.18 4.26
C CYS A 72 12.65 -0.96 5.78
N LEU A 73 13.06 -1.97 6.55
CA LEU A 73 12.92 -1.96 8.02
C LEU A 73 14.03 -1.18 8.72
N ASP A 74 15.19 -1.06 8.07
CA ASP A 74 16.38 -0.38 8.58
C ASP A 74 16.89 0.64 7.54
N ASP A 75 17.92 1.40 7.90
CA ASP A 75 18.49 2.47 7.08
C ASP A 75 18.74 1.98 5.64
N PRO A 76 18.27 2.72 4.61
CA PRO A 76 18.33 2.25 3.23
C PRO A 76 19.76 2.08 2.69
N THR A 77 20.77 2.69 3.35
CA THR A 77 22.20 2.49 3.04
C THR A 77 22.70 1.09 3.38
N ILE A 78 21.99 0.37 4.26
CA ILE A 78 22.33 -1.00 4.66
C ILE A 78 21.80 -2.00 3.63
N LYS A 79 22.72 -2.71 2.96
CA LYS A 79 22.45 -3.63 1.85
C LYS A 79 22.78 -5.08 2.21
N ASN A 80 21.92 -5.68 3.03
CA ASN A 80 22.03 -7.09 3.43
C ASN A 80 20.70 -7.83 3.15
N ASN A 81 20.69 -9.16 3.32
CA ASN A 81 19.50 -9.98 3.07
C ASN A 81 18.34 -9.64 4.01
N GLN A 82 18.62 -9.24 5.26
CA GLN A 82 17.59 -8.87 6.22
C GLN A 82 16.84 -7.60 5.77
N ASN A 83 17.58 -6.55 5.39
CA ASN A 83 17.03 -5.29 4.90
C ASN A 83 16.62 -5.34 3.42
N ASN A 84 16.70 -6.52 2.79
CA ASN A 84 16.12 -6.77 1.47
C ASN A 84 14.63 -7.13 1.56
N LYS A 85 14.13 -7.54 2.74
CA LYS A 85 12.70 -7.65 3.00
C LYS A 85 12.10 -6.25 2.89
N ARG A 86 11.03 -6.14 2.10
CA ARG A 86 10.39 -4.87 1.78
C ARG A 86 8.90 -4.99 2.00
N HIS A 87 8.31 -3.91 2.46
CA HIS A 87 6.88 -3.75 2.56
C HIS A 87 6.38 -2.73 1.56
N HIS A 88 5.11 -2.81 1.19
CA HIS A 88 4.48 -1.80 0.37
C HIS A 88 3.81 -0.73 1.21
N LEU A 89 3.79 0.51 0.72
CA LEU A 89 3.08 1.62 1.36
C LEU A 89 2.53 2.59 0.32
N THR A 90 1.22 2.79 0.33
CA THR A 90 0.53 3.64 -0.64
C THR A 90 0.51 5.09 -0.17
N ILE A 91 1.07 5.99 -0.98
CA ILE A 91 1.14 7.43 -0.69
C ILE A 91 0.44 8.22 -1.79
N LEU A 92 -0.38 9.20 -1.41
CA LEU A 92 -1.08 10.12 -2.31
C LEU A 92 -0.68 11.57 -2.04
N ALA A 93 -0.47 12.35 -3.10
CA ALA A 93 -0.25 13.79 -2.97
C ALA A 93 -1.59 14.52 -2.75
N LYS A 94 -1.68 15.33 -1.68
CA LYS A 94 -2.88 16.14 -1.36
C LYS A 94 -3.03 17.32 -2.31
N ASN A 95 -1.92 17.87 -2.78
CA ASN A 95 -1.84 19.12 -3.53
C ASN A 95 -0.57 19.16 -4.40
N ALA A 96 -0.32 20.31 -5.04
CA ALA A 96 0.83 20.51 -5.91
C ALA A 96 2.17 20.39 -5.18
N ASP A 97 2.25 20.78 -3.91
CA ASP A 97 3.46 20.62 -3.11
C ASP A 97 3.70 19.15 -2.76
N GLY A 98 2.63 18.40 -2.46
CA GLY A 98 2.71 16.94 -2.33
C GLY A 98 3.26 16.26 -3.59
N VAL A 99 2.90 16.74 -4.79
CA VAL A 99 3.48 16.22 -6.04
C VAL A 99 4.99 16.51 -6.13
N LYS A 100 5.44 17.69 -5.70
CA LYS A 100 6.89 18.01 -5.63
C LYS A 100 7.59 17.10 -4.62
N THR A 101 6.95 16.82 -3.48
CA THR A 101 7.46 15.88 -2.48
C THR A 101 7.59 14.48 -3.05
N LEU A 102 6.60 13.99 -3.83
CA LEU A 102 6.71 12.70 -4.53
C LEU A 102 7.90 12.67 -5.51
N MET A 103 8.15 13.76 -6.24
CA MET A 103 9.31 13.86 -7.14
C MET A 103 10.63 13.75 -6.36
N ALA A 104 10.76 14.51 -5.27
CA ALA A 104 11.95 14.47 -4.43
C ALA A 104 12.17 13.08 -3.81
N LEU A 105 11.09 12.43 -3.36
CA LEU A 105 11.12 11.09 -2.80
C LEU A 105 11.58 10.05 -3.85
N VAL A 106 11.04 10.10 -5.06
CA VAL A 106 11.48 9.20 -6.15
C VAL A 106 12.95 9.44 -6.50
N SER A 107 13.42 10.68 -6.52
CA SER A 107 14.84 10.97 -6.71
C SER A 107 15.71 10.39 -5.58
N ALA A 108 15.30 10.55 -4.33
CA ALA A 108 16.06 10.07 -3.17
C ALA A 108 16.14 8.53 -3.14
N THR A 109 15.03 7.84 -3.39
CA THR A 109 14.96 6.36 -3.39
C THR A 109 15.74 5.72 -4.53
N ASN A 110 15.96 6.45 -5.63
CA ASN A 110 16.81 6.01 -6.74
C ASN A 110 18.29 6.39 -6.57
N ASN A 111 18.66 7.10 -5.49
CA ASN A 111 20.06 7.35 -5.17
C ASN A 111 20.79 6.00 -5.01
N PRO A 112 21.96 5.79 -5.65
CA PRO A 112 22.72 4.54 -5.53
C PRO A 112 23.03 4.11 -4.10
N ALA A 113 23.11 5.05 -3.14
CA ALA A 113 23.28 4.72 -1.73
C ALA A 113 22.07 3.95 -1.16
N TRP A 114 20.85 4.35 -1.52
CA TRP A 114 19.60 3.80 -0.98
C TRP A 114 19.05 2.65 -1.83
N PHE A 115 19.23 2.76 -3.15
CA PHE A 115 18.82 1.74 -4.09
C PHE A 115 19.56 0.42 -3.84
N TYR A 116 18.81 -0.67 -3.84
CA TYR A 116 19.38 -2.01 -3.79
C TYR A 116 18.87 -2.90 -4.92
N ARG A 117 17.73 -3.56 -4.73
CA ARG A 117 17.02 -4.27 -5.82
C ARG A 117 15.82 -3.48 -6.36
N LYS A 118 15.30 -2.56 -5.57
CA LYS A 118 14.19 -1.64 -5.87
C LYS A 118 14.49 -0.29 -5.18
N PRO A 119 13.92 0.82 -5.66
CA PRO A 119 14.05 2.11 -4.99
C PRO A 119 13.27 2.08 -3.68
N ARG A 120 13.96 2.25 -2.55
CA ARG A 120 13.42 1.97 -1.21
C ARG A 120 13.75 3.08 -0.21
N ILE A 121 12.97 3.15 0.85
CA ILE A 121 13.10 4.13 1.94
C ILE A 121 12.71 3.50 3.28
N ASP A 122 13.26 3.99 4.39
CA ASP A 122 12.80 3.62 5.74
C ASP A 122 11.77 4.64 6.26
N LEU A 123 11.13 4.34 7.39
CA LEU A 123 10.14 5.26 7.96
C LEU A 123 10.76 6.57 8.45
N LYS A 124 12.02 6.55 8.91
CA LYS A 124 12.70 7.73 9.42
C LYS A 124 12.85 8.79 8.33
N HIS A 125 13.43 8.44 7.19
CA HIS A 125 13.59 9.37 6.07
C HIS A 125 12.23 9.73 5.44
N LEU A 126 11.28 8.78 5.37
CA LEU A 126 9.94 9.07 4.87
C LEU A 126 9.22 10.13 5.72
N ALA A 127 9.39 10.11 7.04
CA ALA A 127 8.79 11.10 7.94
C ALA A 127 9.31 12.52 7.66
N GLU A 128 10.56 12.67 7.23
CA GLU A 128 11.11 13.98 6.82
C GLU A 128 10.40 14.53 5.59
N PHE A 129 10.09 13.67 4.60
CA PHE A 129 9.30 14.06 3.43
C PHE A 129 7.83 14.34 3.77
N ALA A 130 7.25 13.64 4.74
CA ALA A 130 5.85 13.79 5.14
C ALA A 130 5.58 14.96 6.11
N ALA A 131 6.65 15.56 6.66
CA ALA A 131 6.56 16.56 7.74
C ALA A 131 5.76 17.83 7.37
N ASP A 132 5.65 18.14 6.08
CA ASP A 132 4.90 19.29 5.57
C ASP A 132 3.37 19.05 5.52
N GLY A 133 2.92 17.82 5.79
CA GLY A 133 1.50 17.46 5.79
C GLY A 133 0.85 17.44 4.41
N ASN A 134 1.64 17.39 3.32
CA ASN A 134 1.14 17.38 1.94
C ASN A 134 0.93 15.98 1.34
N LEU A 135 1.21 14.93 2.11
CA LEU A 135 1.03 13.53 1.73
C LEU A 135 -0.09 12.87 2.55
N ILE A 136 -0.85 11.98 1.91
CA ILE A 136 -1.76 11.02 2.57
C ILE A 136 -1.09 9.64 2.50
N CYS A 137 -1.16 8.90 3.60
CA CYS A 137 -0.70 7.53 3.71
C CYS A 137 -1.89 6.59 3.89
N LEU A 138 -1.97 5.57 3.04
CA LEU A 138 -2.85 4.43 3.26
C LEU A 138 -2.01 3.29 3.84
N SER A 139 -2.61 2.44 4.68
CA SER A 139 -1.87 1.36 5.36
C SER A 139 -1.22 0.35 4.41
N GLY A 140 -1.62 0.32 3.14
CA GLY A 140 -1.03 -0.51 2.10
C GLY A 140 -1.75 -1.83 1.90
N CYS A 141 -1.31 -2.56 0.88
CA CYS A 141 -1.87 -3.83 0.46
C CYS A 141 -1.47 -4.99 1.40
N LEU A 142 -1.68 -6.23 0.95
CA LEU A 142 -1.29 -7.43 1.70
C LEU A 142 0.22 -7.51 1.98
N ALA A 143 1.05 -6.92 1.10
CA ALA A 143 2.50 -6.84 1.28
C ALA A 143 2.94 -5.69 2.22
N SER A 144 2.00 -4.96 2.82
CA SER A 144 2.31 -3.86 3.75
C SER A 144 2.87 -4.35 5.08
N GLU A 145 3.56 -3.46 5.78
CA GLU A 145 4.07 -3.78 7.12
C GLU A 145 2.91 -4.06 8.10
N LEU A 146 1.80 -3.33 7.96
CA LEU A 146 0.63 -3.54 8.81
C LEU A 146 0.06 -4.93 8.61
N SER A 147 -0.15 -5.36 7.37
CA SER A 147 -0.64 -6.72 7.06
C SER A 147 0.31 -7.78 7.63
N HIS A 148 1.62 -7.62 7.47
CA HIS A 148 2.61 -8.55 8.03
C HIS A 148 2.65 -8.57 9.55
N ALA A 149 2.40 -7.45 10.22
CA ALA A 149 2.37 -7.36 11.68
C ALA A 149 1.21 -8.16 12.30
N LEU A 150 0.18 -8.49 11.53
CA LEU A 150 -0.96 -9.29 12.00
C LEU A 150 -0.60 -10.78 12.16
N PHE A 151 0.29 -11.29 11.31
CA PHE A 151 0.58 -12.72 11.21
C PHE A 151 1.92 -13.09 11.84
N THR A 152 2.06 -14.36 12.22
CA THR A 152 3.29 -14.94 12.76
C THR A 152 4.47 -14.81 11.79
N ASP A 153 5.68 -14.64 12.34
CA ASP A 153 6.93 -14.75 11.59
C ASP A 153 7.39 -16.21 11.43
N GLU A 154 6.77 -17.15 12.16
CA GLU A 154 7.11 -18.56 12.08
C GLU A 154 6.91 -19.08 10.66
N LYS A 155 7.89 -19.85 10.20
CA LYS A 155 7.85 -20.43 8.87
C LYS A 155 6.93 -21.65 8.87
N VAL A 156 5.93 -21.62 8.00
CA VAL A 156 4.97 -22.70 7.82
C VAL A 156 5.32 -23.46 6.56
N GLU A 157 5.43 -24.78 6.66
CA GLU A 157 5.67 -25.66 5.51
C GLU A 157 4.34 -26.04 4.85
N ILE A 158 4.20 -25.73 3.56
CA ILE A 158 3.01 -26.06 2.76
C ILE A 158 3.50 -26.60 1.41
N GLY A 159 3.19 -27.88 1.14
CA GLY A 159 3.58 -28.52 -0.12
C GLY A 159 5.09 -28.55 -0.37
N GLY A 160 5.90 -28.72 0.68
CA GLY A 160 7.37 -28.77 0.59
C GLY A 160 8.05 -27.40 0.42
N LYS A 161 7.32 -26.30 0.63
CA LYS A 161 7.86 -24.92 0.61
C LYS A 161 7.54 -24.22 1.92
N PHE A 162 8.45 -23.36 2.36
CA PHE A 162 8.29 -22.57 3.58
C PHE A 162 7.82 -21.14 3.27
N TYR A 163 6.75 -20.72 3.94
CA TYR A 163 6.17 -19.38 3.83
C TYR A 163 6.20 -18.67 5.19
N ASP A 164 6.21 -17.33 5.21
CA ASP A 164 5.85 -16.60 6.44
C ASP A 164 4.32 -16.63 6.66
N GLY A 165 3.82 -16.13 7.79
CA GLY A 165 2.40 -16.24 8.12
C GLY A 165 1.45 -15.64 7.07
N VAL A 166 1.77 -14.45 6.52
CA VAL A 166 1.00 -13.85 5.42
C VAL A 166 1.06 -14.73 4.17
N GLY A 167 2.26 -15.13 3.76
CA GLY A 167 2.45 -15.96 2.57
C GLY A 167 1.76 -17.33 2.69
N ALA A 168 1.79 -17.92 3.89
CA ALA A 168 1.08 -19.16 4.19
C ALA A 168 -0.43 -18.95 4.06
N ALA A 169 -0.98 -17.89 4.66
CA ALA A 169 -2.41 -17.54 4.56
C ALA A 169 -2.87 -17.36 3.11
N CYS A 170 -2.00 -16.88 2.21
CA CYS A 170 -2.29 -16.77 0.76
C CYS A 170 -2.44 -18.12 0.04
N THR A 171 -1.92 -19.22 0.59
CA THR A 171 -1.99 -20.54 -0.05
C THR A 171 -3.30 -21.29 0.23
N TYR A 172 -4.09 -20.84 1.20
CA TYR A 172 -5.35 -21.48 1.57
C TYR A 172 -6.45 -21.16 0.57
N SER A 173 -7.25 -22.17 0.22
CA SER A 173 -8.45 -22.01 -0.60
C SER A 173 -9.59 -21.37 0.20
N ASP A 174 -10.54 -20.74 -0.50
CA ASP A 174 -11.65 -19.99 0.10
C ASP A 174 -12.78 -20.86 0.71
N GLU A 175 -12.42 -22.05 1.21
CA GLU A 175 -13.33 -22.91 1.94
C GLU A 175 -13.37 -22.49 3.42
N ILE A 176 -14.55 -22.51 4.06
CA ILE A 176 -14.74 -22.05 5.45
C ILE A 176 -13.75 -22.73 6.41
N ALA A 177 -13.52 -24.04 6.27
CA ALA A 177 -12.57 -24.78 7.10
C ALA A 177 -11.12 -24.26 6.99
N ARG A 178 -10.75 -23.75 5.82
CA ARG A 178 -9.40 -23.25 5.51
C ARG A 178 -9.20 -21.80 5.96
N ILE A 179 -10.28 -21.03 6.10
CA ILE A 179 -10.24 -19.69 6.72
C ILE A 179 -9.90 -19.80 8.21
N GLU A 180 -10.52 -20.73 8.95
CA GLU A 180 -10.23 -20.91 10.38
C GLU A 180 -8.81 -21.43 10.63
N GLU A 181 -8.28 -22.30 9.76
CA GLU A 181 -6.87 -22.69 9.78
C GLU A 181 -5.96 -21.49 9.51
N ALA A 182 -6.26 -20.66 8.51
CA ALA A 182 -5.48 -19.47 8.22
C ALA A 182 -5.54 -18.42 9.35
N LYS A 183 -6.65 -18.34 10.11
CA LYS A 183 -6.76 -17.48 11.30
C LYS A 183 -5.80 -17.90 12.43
N GLN A 184 -5.41 -19.17 12.51
CA GLN A 184 -4.41 -19.64 13.48
C GLN A 184 -3.01 -19.07 13.19
N LEU A 185 -2.79 -18.50 12.00
CA LEU A 185 -1.55 -17.82 11.64
C LEU A 185 -1.48 -16.38 12.17
N LEU A 186 -2.57 -15.83 12.72
CA LEU A 186 -2.54 -14.56 13.42
C LEU A 186 -1.72 -14.69 14.70
N ARG A 187 -0.98 -13.63 15.06
CA ARG A 187 -0.27 -13.59 16.34
C ARG A 187 -1.27 -13.51 17.49
N PRO A 188 -1.01 -14.11 18.67
CA PRO A 188 -1.84 -13.89 19.85
C PRO A 188 -1.95 -12.40 20.24
N ASP A 189 -0.89 -11.62 20.00
CA ASP A 189 -0.76 -10.19 20.30
C ASP A 189 -0.86 -9.32 19.02
N TRP A 190 -1.53 -9.80 17.96
CA TRP A 190 -1.61 -9.10 16.68
C TRP A 190 -2.15 -7.67 16.82
N GLN A 191 -3.07 -7.44 17.75
CA GLN A 191 -3.68 -6.12 17.99
C GLN A 191 -2.63 -5.11 18.46
N ASP A 192 -1.79 -5.49 19.41
CA ASP A 192 -0.74 -4.61 19.95
C ASP A 192 0.31 -4.30 18.87
N ASN A 193 0.73 -5.31 18.11
CA ASN A 193 1.65 -5.14 16.98
C ASN A 193 1.08 -4.19 15.92
N ALA A 194 -0.18 -4.39 15.53
CA ALA A 194 -0.86 -3.53 14.56
C ALA A 194 -0.99 -2.10 15.07
N VAL A 195 -1.34 -1.91 16.35
CA VAL A 195 -1.41 -0.58 16.97
C VAL A 195 -0.05 0.10 16.92
N GLN A 196 1.05 -0.59 17.23
CA GLN A 196 2.40 0.00 17.14
C GLN A 196 2.72 0.48 15.72
N VAL A 197 2.44 -0.34 14.70
CA VAL A 197 2.64 0.02 13.29
C VAL A 197 1.76 1.22 12.89
N ILE A 198 0.48 1.22 13.27
CA ILE A 198 -0.43 2.34 13.01
C ILE A 198 0.09 3.62 13.65
N ARG A 199 0.49 3.57 14.93
CA ARG A 199 0.92 4.77 15.67
C ARG A 199 2.20 5.37 15.12
N LYS A 200 3.17 4.56 14.66
CA LYS A 200 4.39 5.10 14.03
C LYS A 200 4.09 5.81 12.70
N TYR A 201 3.16 5.31 11.89
CA TYR A 201 2.76 5.98 10.65
C TYR A 201 1.90 7.22 10.92
N GLN A 202 0.98 7.18 11.89
CA GLN A 202 0.26 8.38 12.34
C GLN A 202 1.19 9.45 12.88
N LYS A 203 2.26 9.09 13.58
CA LYS A 203 3.29 10.03 14.04
C LYS A 203 4.04 10.68 12.86
N ALA A 204 4.31 9.93 11.79
CA ALA A 204 5.02 10.43 10.62
C ALA A 204 4.16 11.31 9.71
N PHE A 205 2.88 10.97 9.51
CA PHE A 205 2.00 11.63 8.55
C PHE A 205 0.98 12.60 9.18
N GLY A 206 0.73 12.49 10.48
CA GLY A 206 -0.43 13.10 11.13
C GLY A 206 -1.65 12.17 11.10
N VAL A 207 -2.43 12.18 12.18
CA VAL A 207 -3.61 11.31 12.34
C VAL A 207 -4.68 11.56 11.28
N GLU A 208 -4.74 12.76 10.73
CA GLU A 208 -5.69 13.19 9.71
C GLU A 208 -5.29 12.79 8.27
N ASN A 209 -4.02 12.40 8.08
CA ASN A 209 -3.47 12.00 6.79
C ASN A 209 -3.18 10.50 6.70
N TYR A 210 -3.52 9.71 7.73
CA TYR A 210 -3.36 8.26 7.74
C TYR A 210 -4.71 7.55 7.70
N TYR A 211 -4.85 6.59 6.79
CA TYR A 211 -6.07 5.82 6.60
C TYR A 211 -5.77 4.33 6.58
N LEU A 212 -6.67 3.54 7.15
CA LEU A 212 -6.63 2.08 7.00
C LEU A 212 -7.14 1.70 5.62
N GLU A 213 -6.28 1.10 4.82
CA GLU A 213 -6.61 0.60 3.48
C GLU A 213 -7.30 -0.75 3.58
N ILE A 214 -8.48 -0.87 2.96
CA ILE A 214 -9.29 -2.09 2.96
C ILE A 214 -9.38 -2.60 1.52
N GLN A 215 -8.79 -3.77 1.27
CA GLN A 215 -8.75 -4.44 -0.03
C GLN A 215 -9.24 -5.88 0.11
N GLU A 216 -10.19 -6.29 -0.73
CA GLU A 216 -10.72 -7.66 -0.74
C GLU A 216 -10.95 -8.11 -2.19
N GLU A 217 -10.07 -8.97 -2.69
CA GLU A 217 -10.09 -9.50 -4.06
C GLU A 217 -10.33 -11.03 -4.08
N GLY A 218 -10.87 -11.57 -2.98
CA GLY A 218 -11.22 -12.98 -2.84
C GLY A 218 -10.12 -13.87 -2.24
N MET A 219 -8.98 -13.32 -1.82
CA MET A 219 -7.95 -14.10 -1.11
C MET A 219 -8.33 -14.28 0.37
N VAL A 220 -8.13 -15.50 0.92
CA VAL A 220 -8.37 -15.80 2.34
C VAL A 220 -7.59 -14.87 3.27
N SER A 221 -6.32 -14.63 2.96
CA SER A 221 -5.46 -13.71 3.71
C SER A 221 -6.03 -12.29 3.75
N GLN A 222 -6.55 -11.78 2.62
CA GLN A 222 -7.20 -10.47 2.58
C GLN A 222 -8.46 -10.44 3.45
N LYS A 223 -9.31 -11.48 3.43
CA LYS A 223 -10.51 -11.54 4.29
C LYS A 223 -10.16 -11.41 5.77
N ILE A 224 -9.13 -12.12 6.22
CA ILE A 224 -8.64 -12.07 7.60
C ILE A 224 -8.10 -10.67 7.92
N VAL A 225 -7.27 -10.10 7.03
CA VAL A 225 -6.73 -8.74 7.20
C VAL A 225 -7.87 -7.73 7.28
N VAL A 226 -8.84 -7.78 6.38
CA VAL A 226 -10.01 -6.89 6.36
C VAL A 226 -10.80 -6.98 7.65
N GLU A 227 -11.04 -8.19 8.17
CA GLU A 227 -11.70 -8.39 9.48
C GLU A 227 -10.92 -7.69 10.61
N CYS A 228 -9.60 -7.90 10.67
CA CYS A 228 -8.71 -7.28 11.66
C CYS A 228 -8.69 -5.75 11.53
N LEU A 229 -8.54 -5.22 10.32
CA LEU A 229 -8.47 -3.79 10.05
C LEU A 229 -9.81 -3.09 10.34
N ARG A 230 -10.95 -3.75 10.07
CA ARG A 230 -12.28 -3.21 10.43
C ARG A 230 -12.45 -3.12 11.95
N GLN A 231 -11.98 -4.13 12.68
CA GLN A 231 -11.99 -4.10 14.14
C GLN A 231 -11.12 -2.95 14.66
N LEU A 232 -9.87 -2.83 14.19
CA LEU A 232 -8.96 -1.74 14.55
C LEU A 232 -9.50 -0.35 14.20
N ALA A 233 -10.13 -0.20 13.02
CA ALA A 233 -10.75 1.05 12.60
C ALA A 233 -11.81 1.51 13.59
N LYS A 234 -12.64 0.58 14.09
CA LYS A 234 -13.69 0.85 15.08
C LYS A 234 -13.09 1.20 16.45
N ASP A 235 -12.17 0.38 16.94
CA ASP A 235 -11.60 0.51 18.28
C ASP A 235 -10.76 1.78 18.42
N LEU A 236 -9.96 2.10 17.40
CA LEU A 236 -9.06 3.26 17.38
C LEU A 236 -9.70 4.51 16.77
N LYS A 237 -10.94 4.41 16.25
CA LYS A 237 -11.66 5.47 15.54
C LYS A 237 -10.86 6.03 14.35
N ILE A 238 -10.20 5.15 13.60
CA ILE A 238 -9.41 5.51 12.42
C ILE A 238 -10.29 5.39 11.18
N LYS A 239 -10.17 6.35 10.27
CA LYS A 239 -10.90 6.31 8.99
C LYS A 239 -10.30 5.22 8.11
N SER A 240 -11.18 4.42 7.51
CA SER A 240 -10.82 3.44 6.50
C SER A 240 -11.13 3.97 5.09
N VAL A 241 -10.36 3.52 4.11
CA VAL A 241 -10.55 3.77 2.69
C VAL A 241 -10.56 2.42 1.98
N ALA A 242 -11.62 2.15 1.22
CA ALA A 242 -11.66 0.98 0.35
C ALA A 242 -10.85 1.25 -0.93
N THR A 243 -10.00 0.32 -1.31
CA THR A 243 -9.34 0.27 -2.61
C THR A 243 -9.58 -1.10 -3.25
N LEU A 244 -9.66 -1.14 -4.57
CA LEU A 244 -10.06 -2.28 -5.41
C LEU A 244 -9.11 -2.41 -6.58
#